data_AF-A0A100WPF0-F1
#
_entry.id   AF-A0A100WPF0-F1
#
_cell.length_a   1.000
_cell.length_b   1.000
_cell.length_c   1.000
_cell.angle_alpha   90.00
_cell.angle_beta   90.00
_cell.angle_gamma   90.00
#
_symmetry.space_group_name_H-M   'P 1'
#
loop_
_entity.id
_entity.type
_entity.pdbx_description
1 polymer ?
#
loop_
_entity_poly.entity_id
_entity_poly.type
_entity_poly.pdbx_seq_one_letter_code
_entity_poly.pdbx_strand_id
1 'polypeptide(L)'
;MRALNDDMRARGATWPDQIVHPGPFLAHRLRYLPARPEAGATEPKPIPGSPTDEAISGPLPHQHEPQRPSAPTAARLAAQRSIRETLARLRRQSSSS
;
A
#
# COMPACT_ATOMS: atom_id res chain seq x y z
N MET A 1 -2.81 6.50 8.55
CA MET A 1 -3.41 5.51 9.47
C MET A 1 -4.48 6.06 10.41
N ARG A 2 -4.51 7.37 10.73
CA ARG A 2 -5.46 7.94 11.71
C ARG A 2 -6.94 7.85 11.35
N ALA A 3 -7.32 8.18 10.10
CA ALA A 3 -8.71 8.18 9.67
C ALA A 3 -9.43 6.82 9.81
N LEU A 4 -8.71 5.71 9.66
CA LEU A 4 -9.27 4.38 9.80
C LEU A 4 -9.55 4.02 11.27
N ASN A 5 -8.68 4.48 12.17
CA ASN A 5 -8.87 4.30 13.61
C ASN A 5 -10.01 5.18 14.15
N ASP A 6 -10.18 6.37 13.58
CA ASP A 6 -11.29 7.27 13.92
C ASP A 6 -12.62 6.72 13.38
N ASP A 7 -12.65 6.11 12.19
CA ASP A 7 -13.84 5.39 11.68
C ASP A 7 -14.26 4.25 12.62
N MET A 8 -13.30 3.43 13.05
CA MET A 8 -13.56 2.35 14.01
C MET A 8 -14.19 2.89 15.29
N ARG A 9 -13.63 3.98 15.84
CA ARG A 9 -14.17 4.64 17.05
C ARG A 9 -15.55 5.29 16.84
N ALA A 10 -15.74 6.01 15.74
CA ALA A 10 -17.00 6.69 15.43
C ALA A 10 -18.18 5.71 15.30
N ARG A 11 -17.90 4.49 14.87
CA ARG A 11 -18.88 3.40 14.75
C ARG A 11 -19.00 2.54 16.00
N GLY A 12 -18.23 2.83 17.06
CA GLY A 12 -18.17 1.99 18.26
C GLY A 12 -17.57 0.60 18.03
N ALA A 13 -16.85 0.41 16.92
CA ALA A 13 -16.20 -0.85 16.57
C ALA A 13 -14.76 -0.88 17.12
N THR A 14 -14.33 -2.05 17.60
CA THR A 14 -12.95 -2.29 18.02
C THR A 14 -12.17 -3.04 16.95
N TRP A 15 -10.85 -2.84 16.93
CA TRP A 15 -9.97 -3.60 16.05
C TRP A 15 -10.00 -5.08 16.47
N PRO A 16 -10.32 -6.00 15.53
CA PRO A 16 -10.18 -7.42 15.83
C PRO A 16 -8.70 -7.77 16.02
N ASP A 17 -8.41 -8.64 16.97
CA ASP A 17 -7.03 -9.07 17.29
C ASP A 17 -6.33 -9.75 16.10
N GLN A 18 -7.10 -10.40 15.23
CA GLN A 18 -6.61 -10.99 13.99
C GLN A 18 -7.56 -10.73 12.82
N ILE A 19 -6.99 -10.31 11.68
CA ILE A 19 -7.72 -10.12 10.43
C ILE A 19 -7.24 -11.20 9.44
N VAL A 20 -8.08 -12.22 9.24
CA VAL A 20 -7.78 -13.35 8.34
C VAL A 20 -7.67 -12.92 6.87
N HIS A 21 -8.41 -11.88 6.47
CA HIS A 21 -8.43 -11.35 5.10
C HIS A 21 -8.24 -9.83 5.09
N PRO A 22 -6.99 -9.32 5.14
CA PRO A 22 -6.72 -7.90 5.32
C PRO A 22 -7.21 -7.04 4.14
N GLY A 23 -7.07 -7.51 2.89
CA GLY A 23 -7.48 -6.77 1.71
C GLY A 23 -8.98 -6.44 1.67
N PRO A 24 -9.87 -7.45 1.70
CA PRO A 24 -11.32 -7.23 1.73
C PRO A 24 -11.79 -6.42 2.94
N PHE A 25 -11.20 -6.68 4.11
CA PHE A 25 -11.52 -5.94 5.34
C PHE A 25 -11.19 -4.44 5.19
N LEU A 26 -9.99 -4.10 4.71
CA LEU A 26 -9.59 -2.71 4.50
C LEU A 26 -10.41 -2.05 3.38
N ALA A 27 -10.68 -2.75 2.28
CA ALA A 27 -11.48 -2.23 1.18
C ALA A 27 -12.91 -1.90 1.64
N HIS A 28 -13.52 -2.77 2.44
CA HIS A 28 -14.84 -2.50 3.03
C HIS A 28 -14.79 -1.26 3.91
N ARG A 29 -13.80 -1.15 4.81
CA ARG A 29 -13.65 0.01 5.70
C ARG A 29 -13.42 1.31 4.94
N LEU A 30 -12.55 1.32 3.94
CA LEU A 30 -12.27 2.52 3.14
C LEU A 30 -13.49 3.09 2.42
N ARG A 31 -14.48 2.26 2.05
CA ARG A 31 -15.73 2.72 1.42
C ARG A 31 -16.62 3.52 2.37
N TYR A 32 -16.41 3.39 3.67
CA TYR A 32 -17.20 4.05 4.70
C TYR A 32 -16.55 5.32 5.24
N LEU A 33 -15.28 5.56 4.91
CA LEU A 33 -14.63 6.82 5.25
C LEU A 33 -15.20 7.94 4.38
N PRO A 34 -15.44 9.14 4.94
CA PRO A 34 -15.80 10.30 4.14
C PRO A 34 -14.67 10.64 3.17
N ALA A 35 -15.03 11.02 1.93
CA ALA A 35 -14.09 11.27 0.84
C ALA A 35 -13.08 12.40 1.13
N ARG A 36 -13.37 13.24 2.13
CA ARG A 36 -12.48 14.27 2.65
C ARG A 36 -12.47 14.16 4.18
N PRO A 37 -11.33 13.96 4.84
CA PRO A 37 -11.26 14.14 6.28
C PRO A 37 -11.55 15.62 6.56
N GLU A 38 -12.62 15.90 7.30
CA GLU A 38 -12.91 17.23 7.83
C GLU A 38 -11.66 17.74 8.53
N ALA A 39 -11.11 18.85 8.03
CA ALA A 39 -9.86 19.43 8.49
C ALA A 39 -10.02 19.97 9.91
N GLY A 40 -9.91 19.10 10.91
CA GLY A 40 -10.09 19.49 12.31
C GLY A 40 -9.58 18.48 13.34
N ALA A 41 -9.00 17.36 12.90
CA ALA A 41 -8.43 16.38 13.83
C ALA A 41 -6.97 16.77 14.11
N THR A 42 -6.75 17.30 15.30
CA THR A 42 -5.49 17.74 15.93
C THR A 42 -4.26 16.88 15.67
N GLU A 43 -3.14 17.59 15.56
CA GLU A 43 -1.73 17.24 15.34
C GLU A 43 -1.22 15.93 15.97
N PRO A 44 -0.53 15.04 15.22
CA PRO A 44 0.16 13.90 15.81
C PRO A 44 1.57 14.29 16.27
N LYS A 45 1.83 14.10 17.56
CA LYS A 45 3.16 14.18 18.19
C LYS A 45 4.16 13.25 17.47
N PRO A 46 5.41 13.68 17.14
CA PRO A 46 6.34 12.86 16.40
C PRO A 46 6.84 11.67 17.25
N ILE A 47 6.78 10.47 16.67
CA ILE A 47 7.48 9.28 17.15
C ILE A 47 8.81 9.23 16.38
N PRO A 48 9.99 9.26 17.02
CA PRO A 48 11.25 9.25 16.30
C PRO A 48 11.51 7.85 15.74
N GLY A 49 11.64 7.72 14.41
CA GLY A 49 12.18 6.51 13.79
C GLY A 49 11.46 5.92 12.57
N SER A 50 10.76 6.70 11.74
CA SER A 50 10.31 6.19 10.43
C SER A 50 10.89 7.03 9.30
N PRO A 51 11.51 6.41 8.27
CA PRO A 51 12.14 7.14 7.17
C PRO A 51 11.07 7.86 6.35
N THR A 52 11.18 9.17 6.29
CA THR A 52 10.38 10.04 5.42
C THR A 52 10.83 9.84 3.98
N ASP A 53 10.07 9.11 3.18
CA ASP A 53 10.13 9.22 1.72
C ASP A 53 9.16 10.33 1.31
N GLU A 54 9.72 11.53 1.12
CA GLU A 54 9.03 12.63 0.44
C GLU A 54 8.84 12.25 -1.03
N ALA A 55 7.60 12.24 -1.52
CA ALA A 55 7.23 12.92 -2.76
C ALA A 55 5.75 12.76 -3.11
N ILE A 56 5.28 13.75 -3.87
CA ILE A 56 4.06 13.80 -4.68
C ILE A 56 2.88 14.47 -3.97
N SER A 57 2.99 15.80 -3.91
CA SER A 57 1.87 16.74 -3.88
C SER A 57 1.46 17.06 -5.33
N GLY A 58 0.19 16.85 -5.69
CA GLY A 58 -0.38 17.28 -6.98
C GLY A 58 -1.77 16.66 -7.28
N PRO A 59 -2.82 17.45 -7.58
CA PRO A 59 -4.20 16.97 -7.67
C PRO A 59 -4.55 16.38 -9.04
N LEU A 60 -5.30 15.27 -9.06
CA LEU A 60 -5.86 14.63 -10.25
C LEU A 60 -7.14 15.34 -10.76
N PRO A 61 -7.44 15.22 -12.06
CA PRO A 61 -8.80 14.91 -12.48
C PRO A 61 -8.87 13.56 -13.21
N HIS A 62 -9.95 12.84 -12.97
CA HIS A 62 -10.22 11.49 -13.43
C HIS A 62 -10.46 11.42 -14.95
N GLN A 63 -9.71 10.55 -15.63
CA GLN A 63 -10.06 10.00 -16.95
C GLN A 63 -9.79 8.49 -16.88
N HIS A 64 -10.86 7.69 -16.84
CA HIS A 64 -10.80 6.23 -16.97
C HIS A 64 -10.58 5.90 -18.45
N GLU A 65 -9.35 6.05 -18.93
CA GLU A 65 -8.91 5.45 -20.19
C GLU A 65 -8.50 3.99 -19.89
N PRO A 66 -8.90 2.99 -20.68
CA PRO A 66 -8.36 1.64 -20.53
C PRO A 66 -6.84 1.74 -20.68
N GLN A 67 -6.12 1.66 -19.56
CA GLN A 67 -4.68 1.84 -19.52
C GLN A 67 -4.04 0.84 -20.49
N ARG A 68 -3.66 1.37 -21.65
CA ARG A 68 -2.79 0.70 -22.61
C ARG A 68 -1.62 0.10 -21.80
N PRO A 69 -1.24 -1.18 -21.99
CA PRO A 69 -0.17 -1.77 -21.20
C PRO A 69 1.08 -0.92 -21.39
N SER A 70 1.40 -0.10 -20.38
CA SER A 70 2.56 0.76 -20.39
C SER A 70 3.78 -0.14 -20.50
N ALA A 71 4.66 0.15 -21.47
CA ALA A 71 5.91 -0.59 -21.63
C ALA A 71 6.60 -0.71 -20.27
N PRO A 72 7.17 -1.88 -19.92
CA PRO A 72 7.79 -2.06 -18.64
C PRO A 72 8.92 -1.04 -18.47
N THR A 73 8.85 -0.26 -17.37
CA THR A 73 9.91 0.68 -16.99
C THR A 73 11.24 -0.04 -16.87
N ALA A 74 12.36 0.64 -17.15
CA ALA A 74 13.70 0.08 -17.04
C ALA A 74 13.96 -0.58 -15.67
N ALA A 75 13.46 0.03 -14.58
CA ALA A 75 13.51 -0.53 -13.23
C ALA A 75 12.81 -1.90 -13.12
N ARG A 76 11.66 -2.07 -13.78
CA ARG A 76 10.89 -3.32 -13.80
C ARG A 76 11.64 -4.42 -14.55
N LEU A 77 12.29 -4.10 -15.67
CA LEU A 77 13.10 -5.05 -16.43
C LEU A 77 14.34 -5.49 -15.66
N ALA A 78 15.01 -4.57 -14.96
CA ALA A 78 16.16 -4.87 -14.12
C ALA A 78 15.77 -5.82 -12.96
N ALA A 79 14.66 -5.53 -12.28
CA ALA A 79 14.14 -6.38 -11.21
C ALA A 79 13.81 -7.80 -11.71
N GLN A 80 13.17 -7.92 -12.89
CA GLN A 80 12.86 -9.22 -13.48
C GLN A 80 14.12 -10.04 -13.82
N ARG A 81 15.20 -9.40 -14.28
CA ARG A 81 16.47 -10.10 -14.54
C ARG A 81 17.10 -10.63 -13.25
N SER A 82 17.15 -9.80 -12.20
CA SER A 82 17.69 -10.21 -10.90
C SER A 82 16.94 -11.41 -10.30
N ILE A 83 15.60 -11.42 -10.42
CA ILE A 83 14.78 -12.55 -9.97
C ILE A 83 15.12 -13.82 -10.77
N ARG A 84 15.21 -13.72 -12.10
CA ARG A 84 15.54 -14.86 -12.96
C ARG A 84 16.93 -15.43 -12.65
N GLU A 85 17.92 -14.57 -12.42
CA GLU A 85 19.27 -14.99 -12.05
C GLU A 85 19.30 -15.72 -10.71
N THR A 86 18.60 -15.16 -9.71
CA THR A 86 18.47 -15.77 -8.38
C THR A 86 17.84 -17.16 -8.47
N LEU A 87 16.72 -17.28 -9.17
CA LEU A 87 16.04 -18.57 -9.35
C LEU A 87 16.91 -19.59 -10.11
N ALA A 88 17.64 -19.15 -11.14
CA ALA A 88 18.55 -20.01 -11.89
C ALA A 88 19.73 -20.51 -11.03
N ARG A 89 20.24 -19.66 -10.14
CA ARG A 89 21.29 -20.01 -9.18
C ARG A 89 20.78 -21.06 -8.18
N LEU A 90 19.61 -20.81 -7.59
CA LEU A 90 18.99 -21.74 -6.65
C LEU A 90 18.76 -23.11 -7.30
N ARG A 91 18.19 -23.13 -8.52
CA ARG A 91 17.97 -24.39 -9.26
C ARG A 91 19.25 -25.18 -9.51
N ARG A 92 20.37 -24.50 -9.82
CA ARG A 92 21.68 -25.15 -9.99
C ARG A 92 22.20 -25.73 -8.69
N GLN A 93 22.09 -24.99 -7.59
CA GLN A 93 22.50 -25.45 -6.26
C GLN A 93 21.71 -26.70 -5.84
N SER A 94 20.40 -26.74 -6.12
CA SER A 94 19.54 -27.89 -5.83
C SER A 94 19.81 -29.11 -6.72
N SER A 95 20.48 -28.95 -7.87
CA SER A 95 20.78 -30.06 -8.79
C SER A 95 22.18 -30.67 -8.58
N SER A 96 22.95 -30.14 -7.61
CA SER A 96 24.31 -30.57 -7.28
C SER A 96 24.40 -31.26 -5.91
N SER A 97 23.27 -31.68 -5.34
CA SER A 97 23.16 -32.49 -4.12
C SER A 97 22.61 -33.86 -4.41
#